data_AF-A0A1F4Y9Q6-F1
#
_entry.id   AF-A0A1F4Y9Q6-F1
#
_cell.length_a   1.000
_cell.length_b   1.000
_cell.length_c   1.000
_cell.angle_alpha   90.00
_cell.angle_beta   90.00
_cell.angle_gamma   90.00
#
_symmetry.space_group_name_H-M   'P 1'
#
loop_
_entity.id
_entity.type
_entity.pdbx_description
1 polymer ?
#
loop_
_entity_poly.entity_id
_entity_poly.type
_entity_poly.pdbx_seq_one_letter_code
_entity_poly.pdbx_strand_id
1 'polypeptide(L)'
;MYFSSREEQFRILLKLSLIALYILVAYDFAILVAGYFAIQANIAESLTSAALVRNVIFLLAVAELIATYFVKISMLKKTKKSTAGDAAKPGILPYPDLLRITIVIAAMCSAISTYGLVLVLLGNRFEILLLFIALSLIGYQFFRLRPRDFERDDTSSN
;
A
#
# COMPACT_ATOMS: atom_id res chain seq x y z
N MET A 1 -29.85 17.76 13.17
CA MET A 1 -28.77 18.01 12.19
C MET A 1 -27.50 17.28 12.64
N TYR A 2 -27.21 16.10 12.08
CA TYR A 2 -26.10 15.22 12.48
C TYR A 2 -25.07 15.02 11.33
N PHE A 3 -24.93 16.01 10.45
CA PHE A 3 -23.99 15.97 9.32
C PHE A 3 -22.52 16.25 9.72
N SER A 4 -22.29 16.81 10.92
CA SER A 4 -20.94 17.17 11.40
C SER A 4 -19.98 15.97 11.52
N SER A 5 -20.46 14.78 11.92
CA SER A 5 -19.55 13.67 12.23
C SER A 5 -19.01 12.94 10.99
N ARG A 6 -19.74 12.92 9.87
CA ARG A 6 -19.38 12.08 8.69
C ARG A 6 -18.43 12.82 7.75
N GLU A 7 -18.64 14.13 7.55
CA GLU A 7 -17.74 14.99 6.79
C GLU A 7 -16.38 15.16 7.47
N GLU A 8 -16.35 15.19 8.79
CA GLU A 8 -15.13 15.32 9.57
C GLU A 8 -14.27 14.05 9.49
N GLN A 9 -14.90 12.87 9.61
CA GLN A 9 -14.24 11.59 9.35
C GLN A 9 -13.71 11.49 7.92
N PHE A 10 -14.50 11.92 6.92
CA PHE A 10 -14.08 11.96 5.53
C PHE A 10 -12.83 12.82 5.33
N ARG A 11 -12.80 14.03 5.91
CA ARG A 11 -11.64 14.92 5.85
C ARG A 11 -10.41 14.30 6.49
N ILE A 12 -10.56 13.63 7.63
CA ILE A 12 -9.45 12.98 8.32
C ILE A 12 -8.92 11.81 7.51
N LEU A 13 -9.79 10.98 6.94
CA LEU A 13 -9.41 9.83 6.12
C LEU A 13 -8.69 10.28 4.82
N LEU A 14 -9.17 11.37 4.21
CA LEU A 14 -8.48 12.01 3.08
C LEU A 14 -7.09 12.53 3.47
N LYS A 15 -6.98 13.27 4.57
CA LYS A 15 -5.69 13.79 5.08
C LYS A 15 -4.73 12.65 5.37
N LEU A 16 -5.20 11.58 6.02
CA LEU A 16 -4.36 10.45 6.39
C LEU A 16 -3.83 9.69 5.18
N SER A 17 -4.72 9.42 4.23
CA SER A 17 -4.35 8.72 2.99
C SER A 17 -3.49 9.58 2.07
N LEU A 18 -3.61 10.90 2.14
CA LEU A 18 -2.72 11.84 1.46
C LEU A 18 -1.33 11.89 2.12
N ILE A 19 -1.25 11.92 3.45
CA ILE A 19 0.02 11.82 4.19
C ILE A 19 0.73 10.49 3.85
N ALA A 20 0.01 9.38 3.90
CA ALA A 20 0.56 8.07 3.56
C ALA A 20 1.00 7.98 2.09
N LEU A 21 0.29 8.62 1.15
CA LEU A 21 0.74 8.77 -0.22
C LEU A 21 2.05 9.56 -0.32
N TYR A 22 2.17 10.69 0.38
CA TYR A 22 3.41 11.48 0.40
C TYR A 22 4.58 10.69 0.96
N ILE A 23 4.38 9.92 2.03
CA ILE A 23 5.40 9.05 2.62
C ILE A 23 5.82 8.00 1.59
N LEU A 24 4.87 7.35 0.91
CA LEU A 24 5.16 6.35 -0.12
C LEU A 24 5.95 6.95 -1.28
N VAL A 25 5.54 8.11 -1.79
CA VAL A 25 6.26 8.81 -2.88
C VAL A 25 7.67 9.21 -2.45
N ALA A 26 7.84 9.74 -1.23
CA ALA A 26 9.15 10.09 -0.70
C ALA A 26 10.05 8.85 -0.56
N TYR A 27 9.48 7.73 -0.13
CA TYR A 27 10.17 6.44 -0.04
C TYR A 27 10.59 5.92 -1.41
N ASP A 28 9.68 5.90 -2.38
CA ASP A 28 9.96 5.47 -3.75
C ASP A 28 11.02 6.36 -4.40
N PHE A 29 11.01 7.67 -4.11
CA PHE A 29 12.06 8.59 -4.54
C PHE A 29 13.42 8.27 -3.90
N ALA A 30 13.45 7.97 -2.59
CA ALA A 30 14.67 7.56 -1.91
C ALA A 30 15.24 6.26 -2.51
N ILE A 31 14.37 5.29 -2.84
CA ILE A 31 14.76 4.06 -3.54
C ILE A 31 15.30 4.36 -4.93
N LEU A 32 14.67 5.25 -5.68
CA LEU A 32 15.13 5.64 -7.01
C LEU A 32 16.53 6.26 -6.96
N VAL A 33 16.76 7.17 -6.01
CA VAL A 33 18.06 7.79 -5.76
C VAL A 33 19.10 6.74 -5.35
N ALA A 34 18.75 5.83 -4.44
CA ALA A 34 19.64 4.74 -4.02
C ALA A 34 20.02 3.82 -5.20
N GLY A 35 19.05 3.45 -6.03
CA GLY A 35 19.27 2.64 -7.22
C GLY A 35 20.16 3.33 -8.25
N TYR A 36 19.99 4.65 -8.44
CA TYR A 36 20.86 5.45 -9.31
C TYR A 36 22.32 5.45 -8.82
N PHE A 37 22.54 5.71 -7.54
CA PHE A 37 23.88 5.67 -6.96
C PHE A 37 24.51 4.28 -7.02
N ALA A 38 23.73 3.22 -6.81
CA ALA A 38 24.25 1.85 -6.89
C ALA A 38 24.76 1.49 -8.30
N ILE A 39 24.07 1.94 -9.35
CA ILE A 39 24.51 1.77 -10.74
C ILE A 39 25.79 2.57 -10.99
N GLN A 40 25.83 3.84 -10.57
CA GLN A 40 27.00 4.70 -10.77
C GLN A 40 28.25 4.17 -10.04
N ALA A 41 28.05 3.59 -8.86
CA ALA A 41 29.12 3.00 -8.06
C ALA A 41 29.56 1.61 -8.56
N ASN A 42 28.97 1.07 -9.64
CA ASN A 42 29.20 -0.29 -10.15
C ASN A 42 29.09 -1.37 -9.06
N ILE A 43 28.21 -1.16 -8.08
CA ILE A 43 27.93 -2.15 -7.01
C ILE A 43 27.14 -3.34 -7.57
N ALA A 44 26.63 -3.22 -8.80
CA ALA A 44 25.76 -4.20 -9.41
C ALA A 44 26.54 -5.45 -9.85
N GLU A 45 26.45 -6.54 -9.07
CA GLU A 45 27.08 -7.82 -9.41
C GLU A 45 26.23 -8.57 -10.44
N SER A 46 26.80 -8.89 -11.60
CA SER A 46 26.08 -9.67 -12.62
C SER A 46 26.01 -11.14 -12.21
N LEU A 47 24.89 -11.57 -11.66
CA LEU A 47 24.65 -12.99 -11.40
C LEU A 47 24.20 -13.71 -12.69
N THR A 48 24.87 -14.81 -13.01
CA THR A 48 24.54 -15.71 -14.14
C THR A 48 23.12 -16.31 -14.05
N SER A 49 22.47 -16.24 -12.88
CA SER A 49 21.08 -16.67 -12.63
C SER A 49 20.07 -15.52 -12.52
N ALA A 50 20.44 -14.30 -12.94
CA ALA A 50 19.59 -13.11 -12.80
C ALA A 50 18.18 -13.26 -13.39
N ALA A 51 17.99 -14.09 -14.42
CA ALA A 51 16.68 -14.33 -15.03
C ALA A 51 15.71 -15.10 -14.11
N LEU A 52 16.19 -16.12 -13.39
CA LEU A 52 15.35 -16.89 -12.46
C LEU A 52 14.97 -16.04 -11.25
N VAL A 53 15.95 -15.33 -10.67
CA VAL A 53 15.72 -14.43 -9.53
C VAL A 53 14.73 -13.32 -9.91
N ARG A 54 14.89 -12.74 -11.11
CA ARG A 54 13.94 -11.76 -11.66
C ARG A 54 12.51 -12.31 -11.70
N ASN A 55 12.31 -13.50 -12.26
CA ASN A 55 10.96 -14.07 -12.38
C ASN A 55 10.34 -14.36 -11.02
N VAL A 56 11.11 -14.86 -10.06
CA VAL A 56 10.65 -15.10 -8.68
C VAL A 56 10.25 -13.78 -8.01
N ILE A 57 11.05 -12.73 -8.17
CA ILE A 57 10.75 -11.41 -7.58
C ILE A 57 9.51 -10.78 -8.23
N PHE A 58 9.32 -10.95 -9.55
CA PHE A 58 8.09 -10.51 -10.21
C PHE A 58 6.86 -11.26 -9.69
N LEU A 59 6.94 -12.59 -9.53
CA LEU A 59 5.87 -13.38 -8.94
C LEU A 59 5.57 -12.94 -7.51
N LEU A 60 6.61 -12.65 -6.73
CA LEU A 60 6.48 -12.16 -5.37
C LEU A 60 5.75 -10.82 -5.33
N ALA A 61 6.10 -9.87 -6.21
CA ALA A 61 5.43 -8.57 -6.29
C ALA A 61 3.94 -8.69 -6.64
N VAL A 62 3.59 -9.58 -7.57
CA VAL A 62 2.18 -9.86 -7.91
C VAL A 62 1.46 -10.51 -6.73
N ALA A 63 2.09 -11.47 -6.05
CA ALA A 63 1.55 -12.10 -4.86
C ALA A 63 1.35 -11.08 -3.72
N GLU A 64 2.25 -10.11 -3.57
CA GLU A 64 2.18 -9.02 -2.59
C GLU A 64 0.96 -8.13 -2.84
N LEU A 65 0.66 -7.78 -4.10
CA LEU A 65 -0.54 -7.01 -4.48
C LEU A 65 -1.81 -7.78 -4.12
N ILE A 66 -1.86 -9.07 -4.42
CA ILE A 66 -2.99 -9.95 -4.08
C ILE A 66 -3.13 -10.04 -2.55
N ALA A 67 -2.03 -10.24 -1.83
CA ALA A 67 -2.01 -10.28 -0.37
C ALA A 67 -2.51 -8.97 0.23
N THR A 68 -2.09 -7.82 -0.32
CA THR A 68 -2.53 -6.48 0.12
C THR A 68 -4.05 -6.35 0.04
N TYR A 69 -4.67 -6.85 -1.04
CA TYR A 69 -6.13 -6.89 -1.18
C TYR A 69 -6.80 -7.71 -0.07
N PHE A 70 -6.32 -8.94 0.18
CA PHE A 70 -6.89 -9.80 1.21
C PHE A 70 -6.68 -9.25 2.63
N VAL A 71 -5.51 -8.66 2.91
CA VAL A 71 -5.21 -8.00 4.18
C VAL A 71 -6.15 -6.81 4.40
N LYS A 72 -6.33 -5.95 3.38
CA LYS A 72 -7.30 -4.84 3.43
C LYS A 72 -8.70 -5.35 3.81
N ILE A 73 -9.21 -6.37 3.11
CA ILE A 73 -10.54 -6.93 3.38
C ILE A 73 -10.62 -7.53 4.80
N SER A 74 -9.60 -8.29 5.21
CA SER A 74 -9.55 -8.94 6.51
C SER A 74 -9.56 -7.91 7.65
N MET A 75 -8.75 -6.85 7.53
CA MET A 75 -8.71 -5.79 8.54
C MET A 75 -10.04 -5.02 8.60
N LEU A 76 -10.63 -4.68 7.45
CA LEU A 76 -11.94 -4.03 7.40
C LEU A 76 -13.04 -4.90 8.06
N LYS A 77 -13.04 -6.22 7.83
CA LYS A 77 -13.97 -7.15 8.48
C LYS A 77 -13.74 -7.24 9.99
N LYS A 78 -12.49 -7.25 10.45
CA LYS A 78 -12.15 -7.27 11.88
C LYS A 78 -12.60 -6.00 12.58
N THR A 79 -12.37 -4.83 11.98
CA THR A 79 -12.81 -3.57 12.57
C THR A 79 -14.33 -3.54 12.71
N LYS A 80 -15.08 -3.99 11.69
CA LYS A 80 -16.56 -4.10 11.77
C LYS A 80 -17.05 -5.01 12.91
N LYS A 81 -16.42 -6.16 13.11
CA LYS A 81 -16.78 -7.08 14.22
C LYS A 81 -16.49 -6.49 15.60
N SER A 82 -15.41 -5.72 15.72
CA SER A 82 -15.05 -5.06 16.98
C SER A 82 -16.05 -3.95 17.35
N THR A 83 -16.55 -3.20 16.37
CA THR A 83 -17.55 -2.14 16.61
C THR A 83 -18.95 -2.68 16.89
N ALA A 84 -19.23 -3.96 16.59
CA ALA A 84 -20.53 -4.57 16.84
C ALA A 84 -20.69 -5.13 18.28
N GLY A 85 -19.57 -5.33 19.00
CA GLY A 85 -19.57 -5.86 20.37
C GLY A 85 -19.66 -4.80 21.46
N ASP A 86 -19.10 -3.60 21.20
CA ASP A 86 -19.28 -2.43 22.04
C ASP A 86 -20.48 -1.62 21.53
N ALA A 87 -21.28 -1.05 22.42
CA ALA A 87 -22.42 -0.17 22.12
C ALA A 87 -22.01 1.18 21.46
N ALA A 88 -20.98 1.17 20.62
CA ALA A 88 -20.49 2.28 19.83
C ALA A 88 -21.42 2.48 18.62
N LYS A 89 -21.94 3.70 18.52
CA LYS A 89 -22.85 4.18 17.46
C LYS A 89 -22.53 3.55 16.09
N PRO A 90 -23.54 2.95 15.40
CA PRO A 90 -23.33 2.34 14.10
C PRO A 90 -22.85 3.42 13.13
N GLY A 91 -21.65 3.24 12.58
CA GLY A 91 -21.08 4.11 11.55
C GLY A 91 -19.87 4.96 11.96
N ILE A 92 -19.35 4.85 13.19
CA ILE A 92 -18.09 5.50 13.59
C ILE A 92 -17.01 4.43 13.75
N LEU A 93 -16.22 4.21 12.69
CA LEU A 93 -15.00 3.41 12.82
C LEU A 93 -13.99 4.16 13.70
N PRO A 94 -13.39 3.53 14.71
CA PRO A 94 -12.41 4.18 15.55
C PRO A 94 -11.19 4.62 14.70
N TYR A 95 -10.86 5.91 14.77
CA TYR A 95 -9.68 6.52 14.15
C TYR A 95 -8.38 5.69 14.21
N PRO A 96 -8.01 5.04 15.35
CA PRO A 96 -6.78 4.26 15.40
C PRO A 96 -6.77 3.07 14.42
N ASP A 97 -7.91 2.45 14.13
CA ASP A 97 -7.96 1.28 13.25
C ASP A 97 -7.86 1.67 11.77
N LEU A 98 -8.44 2.82 11.39
CA LEU A 98 -8.29 3.37 10.04
C LEU A 98 -6.83 3.75 9.75
N LEU A 99 -6.16 4.31 10.74
CA LEU A 99 -4.75 4.66 10.65
C LEU A 99 -3.87 3.41 10.50
N ARG A 100 -4.13 2.38 11.31
CA ARG A 100 -3.44 1.09 11.19
C ARG A 100 -3.59 0.49 9.80
N ILE A 101 -4.81 0.42 9.27
CA ILE A 101 -5.05 -0.13 7.92
C ILE A 101 -4.30 0.68 6.86
N THR A 102 -4.36 2.01 6.93
CA THR A 102 -3.67 2.88 5.97
C THR A 102 -2.16 2.66 5.97
N ILE A 103 -1.55 2.55 7.16
CA ILE A 103 -0.11 2.31 7.32
C ILE A 103 0.27 0.93 6.80
N VAL A 104 -0.50 -0.11 7.12
CA VAL A 104 -0.22 -1.47 6.66
C VAL A 104 -0.30 -1.56 5.13
N ILE A 105 -1.33 -0.96 4.51
CA ILE A 105 -1.42 -0.93 3.04
C ILE A 105 -0.25 -0.15 2.44
N ALA A 106 0.12 1.00 3.01
CA ALA A 106 1.27 1.77 2.54
C ALA A 106 2.58 0.96 2.64
N ALA A 107 2.79 0.26 3.76
CA ALA A 107 3.97 -0.56 4.00
C ALA A 107 4.05 -1.73 3.00
N MET A 108 2.95 -2.45 2.77
CA MET A 108 2.92 -3.54 1.79
C MET A 108 3.17 -3.04 0.36
N CYS A 109 2.64 -1.86 0.00
CA CYS A 109 2.93 -1.26 -1.30
C CYS A 109 4.39 -0.81 -1.41
N SER A 110 5.01 -0.29 -0.35
CA SER A 110 6.44 0.09 -0.35
C SER A 110 7.38 -1.10 -0.45
N ALA A 111 6.97 -2.31 -0.02
CA ALA A 111 7.78 -3.51 -0.19
C ALA A 111 8.03 -3.80 -1.69
N ILE A 112 7.05 -3.50 -2.56
CA ILE A 112 7.17 -3.71 -4.01
C ILE A 112 8.34 -2.90 -4.57
N SER A 113 8.50 -1.63 -4.21
CA SER A 113 9.62 -0.82 -4.72
C SER A 113 10.98 -1.30 -4.20
N THR A 114 11.05 -1.88 -3.00
CA THR A 114 12.29 -2.50 -2.50
C THR A 114 12.74 -3.70 -3.33
N TYR A 115 11.80 -4.52 -3.81
CA TYR A 115 12.11 -5.62 -4.70
C TYR A 115 12.73 -5.15 -6.02
N GLY A 116 12.25 -4.01 -6.55
CA GLY A 116 12.86 -3.35 -7.69
C GLY A 116 14.31 -2.93 -7.43
N LEU A 117 14.59 -2.39 -6.24
CA LEU A 117 15.94 -2.00 -5.83
C LEU A 117 16.88 -3.19 -5.76
N VAL A 118 16.43 -4.28 -5.14
CA VAL A 118 17.20 -5.54 -5.06
C VAL A 118 17.55 -6.03 -6.46
N LEU A 119 16.62 -5.95 -7.42
CA LEU A 119 16.91 -6.33 -8.81
C LEU A 119 17.99 -5.45 -9.45
N VAL A 120 17.97 -4.13 -9.21
CA VAL A 120 19.02 -3.23 -9.72
C VAL A 120 20.39 -3.57 -9.11
N LEU A 121 20.44 -3.86 -7.81
CA LEU A 121 21.66 -4.30 -7.13
C LEU A 121 22.21 -5.62 -7.69
N LEU A 122 21.36 -6.47 -8.25
CA LEU A 122 21.73 -7.74 -8.90
C LEU A 122 22.16 -7.58 -10.37
N GLY A 123 22.47 -6.36 -10.82
CA GLY A 123 22.91 -6.12 -12.20
C GLY A 123 21.78 -5.97 -13.22
N ASN A 124 20.54 -5.80 -12.77
CA ASN A 124 19.41 -5.63 -13.68
C ASN A 124 19.24 -4.17 -14.13
N ARG A 125 18.44 -3.96 -15.19
CA ARG A 125 18.25 -2.63 -15.78
C ARG A 125 17.50 -1.68 -14.85
N PHE A 126 17.90 -0.41 -14.85
CA PHE A 126 17.21 0.66 -14.11
C PHE A 126 15.73 0.82 -14.50
N GLU A 127 15.38 0.51 -15.76
CA GLU A 127 14.01 0.50 -16.28
C GLU A 127 13.07 -0.37 -15.42
N ILE A 128 13.59 -1.46 -14.85
CA ILE A 128 12.79 -2.37 -14.04
C ILE A 128 12.49 -1.75 -12.67
N LEU A 129 13.41 -0.98 -12.10
CA LEU A 129 13.15 -0.23 -10.87
C LEU A 129 11.96 0.73 -11.04
N LEU A 130 11.94 1.46 -12.16
CA LEU A 130 10.84 2.37 -12.49
C LEU A 130 9.51 1.63 -12.62
N LEU A 131 9.52 0.42 -13.19
CA LEU A 131 8.32 -0.40 -13.31
C LEU A 131 7.80 -0.82 -11.93
N PHE A 132 8.66 -1.25 -11.01
CA PHE A 132 8.27 -1.62 -9.65
C PHE A 132 7.78 -0.41 -8.83
N ILE A 133 8.37 0.77 -9.01
CA ILE A 133 7.88 2.02 -8.42
C ILE A 133 6.53 2.43 -9.01
N ALA A 134 6.34 2.33 -10.32
CA ALA A 134 5.04 2.58 -10.93
C ALA A 134 3.99 1.59 -10.38
N LEU A 135 4.38 0.32 -10.19
CA LEU A 135 3.51 -0.72 -9.66
C LEU A 135 3.15 -0.47 -8.17
N SER A 136 4.08 -0.03 -7.32
CA SER A 136 3.80 0.33 -5.92
C SER A 136 2.80 1.49 -5.84
N LEU A 137 3.02 2.54 -6.63
CA LEU A 137 2.15 3.73 -6.66
C LEU A 137 0.75 3.40 -7.20
N ILE A 138 0.67 2.64 -8.30
CA ILE A 138 -0.61 2.18 -8.86
C ILE A 138 -1.33 1.28 -7.85
N GLY A 139 -0.63 0.32 -7.27
CA GLY A 139 -1.17 -0.59 -6.25
C GLY A 139 -1.74 0.19 -5.07
N TYR A 140 -0.99 1.15 -4.54
CA TYR A 140 -1.46 2.01 -3.46
C TYR A 140 -2.69 2.82 -3.85
N GLN A 141 -2.72 3.39 -5.07
CA GLN A 141 -3.86 4.18 -5.56
C GLN A 141 -5.15 3.35 -5.71
N PHE A 142 -5.02 2.06 -6.04
CA PHE A 142 -6.14 1.11 -6.09
C PHE A 142 -6.56 0.64 -4.69
N PHE A 143 -5.62 0.36 -3.80
CA PHE A 143 -5.92 -0.17 -2.47
C PHE A 143 -6.22 0.89 -1.42
N ARG A 144 -5.92 2.18 -1.70
CA ARG A 144 -6.25 3.31 -0.84
C ARG A 144 -7.67 3.19 -0.30
N LEU A 145 -7.81 3.39 1.01
CA LEU A 145 -9.12 3.40 1.65
C LEU A 145 -9.97 4.51 1.03
N ARG A 146 -11.09 4.14 0.43
CA ARG A 146 -12.06 5.09 -0.10
C ARG A 146 -13.28 5.12 0.82
N PRO A 147 -13.93 6.29 0.96
CA PRO A 147 -15.18 6.40 1.71
C PRO A 147 -16.26 5.42 1.25
N ARG A 148 -16.29 5.09 -0.06
CA ARG A 148 -17.19 4.10 -0.67
C ARG A 148 -17.02 2.68 -0.11
N ASP A 149 -15.87 2.34 0.46
CA ASP A 149 -15.64 1.03 1.09
C ASP A 149 -16.48 0.85 2.37
N PHE A 150 -17.03 1.95 2.90
CA PHE A 150 -17.87 1.97 4.10
C PHE A 150 -19.37 2.13 3.82
N GLU A 151 -19.77 2.55 2.61
CA GLU A 151 -21.18 2.72 2.21
C GLU A 151 -21.85 1.42 1.75
N ARG A 152 -21.08 0.40 1.35
CA ARG A 152 -21.61 -0.74 0.60
C ARG A 152 -22.37 -1.79 1.42
N ASP A 153 -22.45 -1.65 2.74
CA ASP A 153 -23.13 -2.63 3.62
C ASP A 153 -24.47 -2.14 4.19
N ASP A 154 -24.88 -0.88 3.97
CA ASP A 154 -26.20 -0.40 4.43
C ASP A 154 -27.36 -0.89 3.53
N THR A 155 -27.07 -1.48 2.36
CA THR A 155 -28.08 -1.96 1.40
C THR A 155 -28.22 -3.48 1.31
N SER A 156 -27.44 -4.26 2.08
CA SER A 156 -27.58 -5.74 2.11
C SER A 156 -28.37 -6.27 3.32
N SER A 157 -29.07 -5.40 4.05
CA SER A 157 -29.91 -5.75 5.20
C SER A 157 -31.37 -5.31 5.04
N ASN A 158 -31.93 -5.43 3.84
CA ASN A 158 -33.37 -5.43 3.58
C ASN A 158 -33.75 -6.68 2.79
#